data_AF-A0A975IWG5-F1
#
_entry.id   AF-A0A975IWG5-F1
#
_cell.length_a   1.000
_cell.length_b   1.000
_cell.length_c   1.000
_cell.angle_alpha   90.00
_cell.angle_beta   90.00
_cell.angle_gamma   90.00
#
_symmetry.space_group_name_H-M   'P 1'
#
loop_
_entity.id
_entity.type
_entity.pdbx_description
1 polymer ?
#
loop_
_entity_poly.entity_id
_entity_poly.type
_entity_poly.pdbx_seq_one_letter_code
_entity_poly.pdbx_strand_id
1 'polypeptide(L)'
;MHQPEPSDFDDAPAADPVSAAALARGVAERQVAFLDRLAEAGTRMAEALAQRTVEEAAGGADVEGLDRAFQKVTRAVRLTLALQTKAVKDLAALEAGCVRVTEAAPQEDPLDQRRRRIARIVNRVVADDEATAWKAERLCGRVWERLSDEDIYGDVLSKPIGVVIEMICRDLDIPVNWVHLAREAWAVQEMAGGDETSPFLAPDGAYLRWFRPPPLAGAP
;
A
#
# COMPACT_ATOMS: atom_id res chain seq x y z
N MET A 1 30.80 62.50 7.73
CA MET A 1 30.10 61.43 8.44
C MET A 1 28.60 61.69 8.32
N HIS A 2 27.97 61.10 7.30
CA HIS A 2 26.51 61.10 7.16
C HIS A 2 26.03 59.72 7.59
N GLN A 3 25.21 59.65 8.65
CA GLN A 3 24.49 58.44 8.99
C GLN A 3 23.25 58.36 8.10
N PRO A 4 22.97 57.22 7.44
CA PRO A 4 21.70 57.00 6.76
C PRO A 4 20.60 56.77 7.80
N GLU A 5 19.46 57.43 7.59
CA GLU A 5 18.22 57.29 8.36
C GLU A 5 17.68 55.84 8.31
N PRO A 6 17.02 55.37 9.38
CA PRO A 6 16.40 54.04 9.40
C PRO A 6 15.23 54.01 8.40
N SER A 7 15.34 53.08 7.47
CA SER A 7 14.37 52.77 6.42
C SER A 7 13.05 52.25 7.01
N ASP A 8 11.98 53.05 6.95
CA ASP A 8 10.56 52.75 7.23
C ASP A 8 9.95 51.73 6.23
N PHE A 9 10.62 50.61 5.98
CA PHE A 9 10.11 49.54 5.13
C PHE A 9 9.97 48.26 5.95
N ASP A 10 8.97 48.18 6.85
CA ASP A 10 8.54 46.86 7.34
C ASP A 10 7.13 46.84 7.97
N ASP A 11 6.15 47.44 7.29
CA ASP A 11 4.73 47.19 7.56
C ASP A 11 4.07 46.59 6.30
N ALA A 12 4.50 45.39 5.95
CA ALA A 12 3.73 44.56 5.02
C ALA A 12 2.42 44.16 5.73
N PRO A 13 1.24 44.46 5.17
CA PRO A 13 -0.03 44.16 5.84
C PRO A 13 -0.13 42.66 6.07
N ALA A 14 -0.14 42.26 7.35
CA ALA A 14 -0.35 40.88 7.75
C ALA A 14 -1.67 40.39 7.14
N ALA A 15 -1.60 39.36 6.29
CA ALA A 15 -2.78 38.79 5.67
C ALA A 15 -3.77 38.34 6.76
N ASP A 16 -5.04 38.75 6.62
CA ASP A 16 -6.10 38.40 7.57
C ASP A 16 -6.26 36.86 7.63
N PRO A 17 -6.04 36.22 8.79
CA PRO A 17 -6.15 34.78 8.95
C PRO A 17 -7.54 34.24 8.58
N VAL A 18 -8.60 35.06 8.68
CA VAL A 18 -9.96 34.70 8.27
C VAL A 18 -10.06 34.51 6.75
N SER A 19 -9.32 35.31 5.98
CA SER A 19 -9.27 35.21 4.50
C SER A 19 -8.54 33.94 4.05
N ALA A 20 -7.44 33.59 4.71
CA ALA A 20 -6.68 32.37 4.40
C ALA A 20 -7.50 31.09 4.66
N ALA A 21 -8.22 31.03 5.77
CA ALA A 21 -9.09 29.89 6.11
C ALA A 21 -10.24 29.72 5.11
N ALA A 22 -10.86 30.83 4.67
CA ALA A 22 -11.92 30.80 3.67
C ALA A 22 -11.43 30.29 2.30
N LEU A 23 -10.23 30.71 1.88
CA LEU A 23 -9.60 30.22 0.65
C LEU A 23 -9.28 28.72 0.75
N ALA A 24 -8.73 28.26 1.87
CA ALA A 24 -8.44 26.84 2.10
C ALA A 24 -9.71 25.97 2.04
N ARG A 25 -10.80 26.43 2.66
CA ARG A 25 -12.11 25.77 2.59
C ARG A 25 -12.59 25.64 1.14
N GLY A 26 -12.58 26.74 0.38
CA GLY A 26 -13.01 26.72 -1.01
C GLY A 26 -12.18 25.82 -1.92
N VAL A 27 -10.87 25.67 -1.65
CA VAL A 27 -10.01 24.71 -2.37
C VAL A 27 -10.39 23.27 -2.03
N ALA A 28 -10.54 22.94 -0.74
CA ALA A 28 -10.88 21.60 -0.29
C ALA A 28 -12.26 21.15 -0.78
N GLU A 29 -13.27 22.03 -0.76
CA GLU A 29 -14.60 21.76 -1.31
C GLU A 29 -14.54 21.41 -2.82
N ARG A 30 -13.76 22.16 -3.60
CA ARG A 30 -13.55 21.86 -5.03
C ARG A 30 -12.86 20.53 -5.24
N GLN A 31 -11.88 20.19 -4.39
CA GLN A 31 -11.19 18.90 -4.44
C GLN A 31 -12.13 17.75 -4.11
N VAL A 32 -12.95 17.86 -3.07
CA VAL A 32 -13.95 16.85 -2.71
C VAL A 32 -14.95 16.64 -3.84
N ALA A 33 -15.48 17.72 -4.44
CA ALA A 33 -16.39 17.64 -5.57
C ALA A 33 -15.74 17.00 -6.81
N PHE A 34 -14.44 17.23 -7.03
CA PHE A 34 -13.70 16.57 -8.11
C PHE A 34 -13.51 15.06 -7.84
N LEU A 35 -13.11 14.69 -6.61
CA LEU A 35 -12.97 13.29 -6.21
C LEU A 35 -14.31 12.54 -6.29
N ASP A 36 -15.42 13.23 -6.03
CA ASP A 36 -16.76 12.64 -6.10
C ASP A 36 -17.12 12.22 -7.52
N ARG A 37 -16.91 13.14 -8.48
CA ARG A 37 -17.07 12.83 -9.91
C ARG A 37 -16.14 11.71 -10.38
N LEU A 38 -14.92 11.65 -9.84
CA LEU A 38 -13.97 10.59 -10.18
C LEU A 38 -14.42 9.23 -9.62
N ALA A 39 -14.91 9.20 -8.38
CA ALA A 39 -15.46 7.99 -7.78
C ALA A 39 -16.69 7.51 -8.55
N GLU A 40 -17.61 8.40 -8.92
CA GLU A 40 -18.79 8.07 -9.72
C GLU A 40 -18.43 7.50 -11.10
N ALA A 41 -17.46 8.11 -11.80
CA ALA A 41 -16.96 7.60 -13.07
C ALA A 41 -16.32 6.22 -12.91
N GLY A 42 -15.51 6.04 -11.88
CA GLY A 42 -14.87 4.75 -11.56
C GLY A 42 -15.89 3.66 -11.23
N THR A 43 -16.94 3.97 -10.46
CA THR A 43 -18.02 3.01 -10.14
C THR A 43 -18.74 2.55 -11.40
N ARG A 44 -19.11 3.48 -12.30
CA ARG A 44 -19.73 3.13 -13.59
C ARG A 44 -18.82 2.25 -14.45
N MET A 45 -17.51 2.51 -14.45
CA MET A 45 -16.54 1.65 -15.13
C MET A 45 -16.46 0.26 -14.50
N ALA A 46 -16.47 0.16 -13.16
CA ALA A 46 -16.45 -1.10 -12.44
C ALA A 46 -17.70 -1.94 -12.75
N GLU A 47 -18.89 -1.33 -12.72
CA GLU A 47 -20.15 -1.99 -13.09
C GLU A 47 -20.13 -2.51 -14.54
N ALA A 48 -19.66 -1.68 -15.48
CA ALA A 48 -19.54 -2.09 -16.88
C ALA A 48 -18.55 -3.24 -17.08
N LEU A 49 -17.42 -3.24 -16.37
CA LEU A 49 -16.45 -4.34 -16.40
C LEU A 49 -17.03 -5.63 -15.80
N ALA A 50 -17.72 -5.53 -14.66
CA ALA A 50 -18.36 -6.69 -14.03
C ALA A 50 -19.41 -7.33 -14.94
N GLN A 51 -20.24 -6.51 -15.59
CA GLN A 51 -21.24 -6.99 -16.55
C GLN A 51 -20.58 -7.72 -17.73
N ARG A 52 -19.52 -7.14 -18.31
CA ARG A 52 -18.78 -7.76 -19.41
C ARG A 52 -18.10 -9.07 -19.00
N THR A 53 -17.52 -9.14 -17.81
CA THR A 53 -16.94 -10.38 -17.28
C THR A 53 -17.99 -11.50 -17.25
N VAL A 54 -19.21 -11.22 -16.75
CA VAL A 54 -20.29 -12.20 -16.68
C VAL A 54 -20.72 -12.67 -18.08
N GLU A 55 -20.84 -11.75 -19.03
CA GLU A 55 -21.21 -12.05 -20.43
C GLU A 55 -20.16 -12.92 -21.14
N GLU A 56 -18.88 -12.56 -21.01
CA GLU A 56 -17.76 -13.29 -21.62
C GLU A 56 -17.57 -14.67 -20.98
N ALA A 57 -17.73 -14.78 -19.66
CA ALA A 57 -17.69 -16.06 -18.95
C ALA A 57 -18.81 -17.01 -19.40
N ALA A 58 -20.02 -16.48 -19.64
CA ALA A 58 -21.13 -17.26 -20.19
C ALA A 58 -20.85 -17.73 -21.63
N GLY A 59 -20.07 -16.97 -22.40
CA GLY A 59 -19.57 -17.33 -23.72
C GLY A 59 -18.38 -18.29 -23.73
N GLY A 60 -17.83 -18.66 -22.57
CA GLY A 60 -16.66 -19.52 -22.45
C GLY A 60 -15.33 -18.84 -22.82
N ALA A 61 -15.30 -17.52 -22.85
CA ALA A 61 -14.08 -16.75 -23.10
C ALA A 61 -13.19 -16.68 -21.84
N ASP A 62 -11.90 -16.40 -22.04
CA ASP A 62 -10.96 -16.11 -20.96
C ASP A 62 -11.22 -14.70 -20.39
N VAL A 63 -11.56 -14.62 -19.11
CA VAL A 63 -11.94 -13.39 -18.40
C VAL A 63 -10.82 -12.81 -17.53
N GLU A 64 -9.63 -13.42 -17.48
CA GLU A 64 -8.54 -13.00 -16.58
C GLU A 64 -8.16 -11.52 -16.77
N GLY A 65 -8.19 -11.05 -18.02
CA GLY A 65 -7.93 -9.65 -18.34
C GLY A 65 -8.97 -8.67 -17.79
N LEU A 66 -10.25 -9.04 -17.83
CA LEU A 66 -11.37 -8.22 -17.35
C LEU A 66 -11.42 -8.20 -15.83
N ASP A 67 -11.20 -9.34 -15.17
CA ASP A 67 -11.12 -9.43 -13.71
C ASP A 67 -10.02 -8.54 -13.15
N ARG A 68 -8.84 -8.58 -13.77
CA ARG A 68 -7.73 -7.70 -13.38
C ARG A 68 -8.05 -6.22 -13.61
N ALA A 69 -8.75 -5.88 -14.69
CA ALA A 69 -9.17 -4.50 -14.93
C ALA A 69 -10.19 -4.04 -13.88
N PHE A 70 -11.16 -4.90 -13.54
CA PHE A 70 -12.17 -4.65 -12.52
C PHE A 70 -11.53 -4.41 -11.14
N GLN A 71 -10.60 -5.27 -10.73
CA GLN A 71 -9.87 -5.12 -9.47
C GLN A 71 -9.14 -3.78 -9.39
N LYS A 72 -8.43 -3.37 -10.46
CA LYS A 72 -7.74 -2.08 -10.53
C LYS A 72 -8.68 -0.89 -10.39
N VAL A 73 -9.82 -0.90 -11.09
CA VAL A 73 -10.81 0.19 -11.03
C VAL A 73 -11.44 0.28 -9.65
N THR A 74 -11.90 -0.85 -9.09
CA THR A 74 -12.48 -0.92 -7.75
C THR A 74 -11.50 -0.40 -6.69
N ARG A 75 -10.21 -0.75 -6.80
CA ARG A 75 -9.17 -0.21 -5.92
C ARG A 75 -9.01 1.31 -6.07
N ALA A 76 -8.94 1.82 -7.29
CA ALA A 76 -8.83 3.25 -7.53
C ALA A 76 -10.02 4.03 -6.94
N VAL A 77 -11.23 3.48 -7.03
CA VAL A 77 -12.44 4.03 -6.40
C VAL A 77 -12.28 4.04 -4.88
N ARG A 78 -11.92 2.91 -4.25
CA ARG A 78 -11.71 2.84 -2.79
C ARG A 78 -10.68 3.87 -2.30
N LEU A 79 -9.56 4.02 -3.00
CA LEU A 79 -8.53 5.04 -2.69
C LEU A 79 -9.07 6.46 -2.79
N THR A 80 -9.91 6.73 -3.81
CA THR A 80 -10.56 8.03 -3.99
C THR A 80 -11.51 8.34 -2.83
N LEU A 81 -12.32 7.37 -2.41
CA LEU A 81 -13.23 7.51 -1.25
C LEU A 81 -12.47 7.71 0.07
N ALA A 82 -11.34 7.04 0.26
CA ALA A 82 -10.47 7.24 1.42
C ALA A 82 -9.89 8.67 1.45
N LEU A 83 -9.46 9.18 0.30
CA LEU A 83 -8.98 10.57 0.16
C LEU A 83 -10.09 11.58 0.45
N GLN A 84 -11.32 11.35 -0.02
CA GLN A 84 -12.46 12.20 0.31
C GLN A 84 -12.73 12.21 1.82
N THR A 85 -12.76 11.03 2.45
CA THR A 85 -12.97 10.90 3.90
C THR A 85 -11.92 11.68 4.67
N LYS A 86 -10.66 11.63 4.23
CA LYS A 86 -9.57 12.41 4.81
C LYS A 86 -9.78 13.91 4.62
N ALA A 87 -10.07 14.36 3.41
CA ALA A 87 -10.30 15.79 3.13
C ALA A 87 -11.47 16.36 3.96
N VAL A 88 -12.54 15.58 4.16
CA VAL A 88 -13.66 15.97 5.03
C VAL A 88 -13.24 16.06 6.50
N LYS A 89 -12.45 15.10 7.00
CA LYS A 89 -11.89 15.15 8.37
C LYS A 89 -10.98 16.37 8.57
N ASP A 90 -10.13 16.64 7.59
CA ASP A 90 -9.20 17.78 7.62
C ASP A 90 -9.99 19.10 7.64
N LEU A 91 -11.04 19.23 6.82
CA LEU A 91 -11.98 20.36 6.85
C LEU A 91 -12.65 20.53 8.22
N ALA A 92 -13.17 19.45 8.80
CA ALA A 92 -13.79 19.50 10.13
C ALA A 92 -12.79 19.92 11.22
N ALA A 93 -11.53 19.48 11.13
CA ALA A 93 -10.46 19.88 12.05
C ALA A 93 -10.08 21.36 11.89
N LEU A 94 -10.07 21.87 10.65
CA LEU A 94 -9.90 23.30 10.36
C LEU A 94 -11.00 24.14 11.01
N GLU A 95 -12.26 23.72 10.87
CA GLU A 95 -13.42 24.43 11.42
C GLU A 95 -13.49 24.42 12.94
N ALA A 96 -13.06 23.33 13.57
CA ALA A 96 -12.98 23.23 15.02
C ALA A 96 -11.85 24.08 15.64
N GLY A 97 -11.03 24.77 14.81
CA GLY A 97 -9.82 25.45 15.27
C GLY A 97 -8.77 24.47 15.83
N CYS A 98 -8.94 23.17 15.58
CA CYS A 98 -8.05 22.10 16.02
C CYS A 98 -6.86 21.92 15.07
N VAL A 99 -6.52 22.96 14.29
CA VAL A 99 -5.36 22.99 13.41
C VAL A 99 -4.10 23.05 14.27
N ARG A 100 -3.76 21.89 14.83
CA ARG A 100 -2.38 21.59 15.09
C ARG A 100 -1.73 21.53 13.71
N VAL A 101 -1.14 22.65 13.27
CA VAL A 101 -0.03 22.63 12.30
C VAL A 101 1.12 21.93 13.01
N THR A 102 0.92 20.67 13.34
CA THR A 102 2.02 19.81 13.68
C THR A 102 2.57 19.40 12.33
N GLU A 103 3.69 20.01 11.95
CA GLU A 103 4.76 19.35 11.19
C GLU A 103 5.27 18.08 11.90
N ALA A 104 4.57 17.55 12.92
CA ALA A 104 4.73 16.18 13.30
C ALA A 104 4.42 15.37 12.04
N ALA A 105 5.45 14.70 11.53
CA ALA A 105 5.33 13.72 10.46
C ALA A 105 4.02 12.96 10.66
N PRO A 106 3.20 12.80 9.61
CA PRO A 106 1.93 12.10 9.72
C PRO A 106 2.20 10.85 10.54
N GLN A 107 1.53 10.71 11.70
CA GLN A 107 1.69 9.51 12.52
C GLN A 107 1.24 8.37 11.62
N GLU A 108 2.22 7.71 11.00
CA GLU A 108 1.96 6.66 10.04
C GLU A 108 1.19 5.59 10.81
N ASP A 109 0.05 5.19 10.27
CA ASP A 109 -0.70 4.08 10.82
C ASP A 109 0.29 2.91 11.04
N PRO A 110 0.40 2.36 12.25
CA PRO A 110 1.26 1.21 12.52
C PRO A 110 1.08 0.08 11.50
N LEU A 111 -0.15 -0.09 10.98
CA LEU A 111 -0.46 -1.05 9.93
C LEU A 111 0.18 -0.67 8.58
N ASP A 112 0.18 0.61 8.21
CA ASP A 112 0.84 1.07 6.99
C ASP A 112 2.36 0.94 7.09
N GLN A 113 2.93 1.24 8.25
CA GLN A 113 4.37 1.02 8.49
C GLN A 113 4.72 -0.46 8.35
N ARG A 114 3.86 -1.35 8.87
CA ARG A 114 4.00 -2.80 8.76
C ARG A 114 3.87 -3.27 7.31
N ARG A 115 2.85 -2.82 6.57
CA ARG A 115 2.67 -3.10 5.12
C ARG A 115 3.90 -2.70 4.33
N ARG A 116 4.42 -1.49 4.52
CA ARG A 116 5.64 -1.00 3.84
C ARG A 116 6.86 -1.83 4.19
N ARG A 117 6.98 -2.32 5.43
CA ARG A 117 8.07 -3.23 5.83
C ARG A 117 7.97 -4.55 5.06
N ILE A 118 6.79 -5.17 5.03
CA ILE A 118 6.56 -6.44 4.31
C ILE A 118 6.81 -6.25 2.81
N ALA A 119 6.25 -5.19 2.20
CA ALA A 119 6.44 -4.89 0.79
C ALA A 119 7.92 -4.75 0.42
N ARG A 120 8.71 -4.04 1.24
CA ARG A 120 10.16 -3.91 1.02
C ARG A 120 10.89 -5.26 1.07
N ILE A 121 10.51 -6.14 2.00
CA ILE A 121 11.13 -7.47 2.11
C ILE A 121 10.78 -8.30 0.88
N VAL A 122 9.50 -8.38 0.51
CA VAL A 122 9.06 -9.15 -0.66
C VAL A 122 9.66 -8.60 -1.95
N ASN A 123 9.71 -7.27 -2.13
CA ASN A 123 10.32 -6.66 -3.32
C ASN A 123 11.83 -6.99 -3.44
N ARG A 124 12.53 -7.19 -2.32
CA ARG A 124 13.91 -7.68 -2.34
C ARG A 124 13.98 -9.14 -2.78
N VAL A 125 13.12 -9.99 -2.23
CA VAL A 125 13.00 -11.40 -2.66
C VAL A 125 12.70 -11.49 -4.17
N VAL A 126 11.80 -10.65 -4.67
CA VAL A 126 11.49 -10.54 -6.11
C VAL A 126 12.72 -10.12 -6.93
N ALA A 127 13.51 -9.17 -6.43
CA ALA A 127 14.72 -8.71 -7.12
C ALA A 127 15.81 -9.79 -7.15
N ASP A 128 15.87 -10.64 -6.12
CA ASP A 128 16.83 -11.75 -6.02
C ASP A 128 16.45 -12.95 -6.93
N ASP A 129 15.18 -13.08 -7.34
CA ASP A 129 14.63 -14.16 -8.20
C ASP A 129 15.03 -14.06 -9.70
N GLU A 130 16.12 -13.35 -10.03
CA GLU A 130 16.59 -13.08 -11.41
C GLU A 130 15.48 -12.58 -12.38
N ALA A 131 14.42 -11.96 -11.83
CA ALA A 131 13.32 -11.46 -12.60
C ALA A 131 13.76 -10.28 -13.49
N THR A 132 13.24 -10.20 -14.71
CA THR A 132 13.43 -9.00 -15.55
C THR A 132 12.88 -7.76 -14.84
N ALA A 133 13.45 -6.58 -15.08
CA ALA A 133 13.01 -5.34 -14.43
C ALA A 133 11.50 -5.09 -14.55
N TRP A 134 10.92 -5.38 -15.73
CA TRP A 134 9.47 -5.32 -15.95
C TRP A 134 8.69 -6.35 -15.12
N LYS A 135 9.18 -7.59 -15.01
CA LYS A 135 8.53 -8.65 -14.20
C LYS A 135 8.58 -8.25 -12.73
N ALA A 136 9.70 -7.71 -12.26
CA ALA A 136 9.88 -7.21 -10.91
C ALA A 136 8.91 -6.06 -10.60
N GLU A 137 8.81 -5.04 -11.46
CA GLU A 137 7.86 -3.93 -11.31
C GLU A 137 6.40 -4.43 -11.24
N ARG A 138 6.02 -5.33 -12.14
CA ARG A 138 4.69 -5.96 -12.14
C ARG A 138 4.44 -6.75 -10.85
N LEU A 139 5.43 -7.47 -10.34
CA LEU A 139 5.34 -8.23 -9.08
C LEU A 139 5.19 -7.29 -7.88
N CYS A 140 6.00 -6.24 -7.78
CA CYS A 140 5.89 -5.21 -6.74
C CYS A 140 4.48 -4.59 -6.70
N GLY A 141 3.87 -4.32 -7.86
CA GLY A 141 2.49 -3.84 -7.93
C GLY A 141 1.49 -4.84 -7.34
N ARG A 142 1.64 -6.13 -7.62
CA ARG A 142 0.79 -7.21 -7.07
C ARG A 142 1.00 -7.44 -5.56
N VAL A 143 2.22 -7.25 -5.05
CA VAL A 143 2.51 -7.28 -3.61
C VAL A 143 1.75 -6.16 -2.90
N TRP A 144 1.82 -4.94 -3.45
CA TRP A 144 1.14 -3.79 -2.87
C TRP A 144 -0.38 -3.91 -2.94
N GLU A 145 -0.90 -4.55 -4.00
CA GLU A 145 -2.32 -4.90 -4.12
C GLU A 145 -2.80 -5.81 -3.00
N ARG A 146 -2.13 -6.93 -2.79
CA ARG A 146 -2.48 -7.87 -1.71
C ARG A 146 -2.40 -7.23 -0.33
N LEU A 147 -1.34 -6.46 -0.05
CA LEU A 147 -1.16 -5.82 1.25
C LEU A 147 -2.18 -4.71 1.54
N SER A 148 -2.77 -4.11 0.52
CA SER A 148 -3.82 -3.08 0.65
C SER A 148 -5.23 -3.64 0.65
N ASP A 149 -5.41 -4.93 0.36
CA ASP A 149 -6.73 -5.56 0.32
C ASP A 149 -7.16 -5.95 1.73
N GLU A 150 -7.86 -5.05 2.42
CA GLU A 150 -8.34 -5.26 3.79
C GLU A 150 -9.38 -6.38 3.91
N ASP A 151 -10.12 -6.66 2.84
CA ASP A 151 -11.16 -7.70 2.83
C ASP A 151 -10.52 -9.09 2.85
N ILE A 152 -9.40 -9.25 2.13
CA ILE A 152 -8.66 -10.53 2.03
C ILE A 152 -7.58 -10.66 3.12
N TYR A 153 -6.96 -9.53 3.50
CA TYR A 153 -5.77 -9.49 4.37
C TYR A 153 -5.98 -8.79 5.72
N GLY A 154 -7.22 -8.46 6.11
CA GLY A 154 -7.53 -7.80 7.38
C GLY A 154 -6.96 -8.52 8.61
N ASP A 155 -7.07 -9.85 8.67
CA ASP A 155 -6.44 -10.69 9.70
C ASP A 155 -5.04 -11.22 9.30
N VAL A 156 -4.54 -10.87 8.12
CA VAL A 156 -3.19 -11.27 7.71
C VAL A 156 -2.14 -10.33 8.32
N LEU A 157 -2.50 -9.06 8.52
CA LEU A 157 -1.60 -8.11 9.17
C LEU A 157 -1.51 -8.27 10.70
N SER A 158 -2.25 -9.19 11.31
CA SER A 158 -2.07 -9.63 12.69
C SER A 158 -1.05 -10.79 12.82
N LYS A 159 -0.88 -11.60 11.77
CA LYS A 159 0.02 -12.77 11.72
C LYS A 159 1.49 -12.37 11.70
N PRO A 160 2.44 -13.24 12.11
CA PRO A 160 3.88 -12.97 12.02
C PRO A 160 4.33 -12.55 10.62
N ILE A 161 5.37 -11.70 10.54
CA ILE A 161 5.85 -11.13 9.27
C ILE A 161 6.29 -12.25 8.33
N GLY A 162 6.94 -13.30 8.85
CA GLY A 162 7.32 -14.46 8.07
C GLY A 162 6.13 -15.13 7.37
N VAL A 163 5.02 -15.33 8.09
CA VAL A 163 3.80 -15.94 7.52
C VAL A 163 3.22 -15.09 6.39
N VAL A 164 3.19 -13.76 6.56
CA VAL A 164 2.66 -12.86 5.53
C VAL A 164 3.54 -12.88 4.28
N ILE A 165 4.88 -12.88 4.44
CA ILE A 165 5.82 -12.99 3.32
C ILE A 165 5.60 -14.31 2.59
N GLU A 166 5.49 -15.42 3.31
CA GLU A 166 5.26 -16.73 2.71
C GLU A 166 3.97 -16.76 1.90
N MET A 167 2.87 -16.27 2.48
CA MET A 167 1.57 -16.19 1.80
C MET A 167 1.67 -15.40 0.50
N ILE A 168 2.28 -14.20 0.54
CA ILE A 168 2.41 -13.33 -0.64
C ILE A 168 3.33 -13.96 -1.68
N CYS A 169 4.47 -14.53 -1.29
CA CYS A 169 5.40 -15.15 -2.23
C CYS A 169 4.81 -16.42 -2.85
N ARG A 170 4.08 -17.24 -2.09
CA ARG A 170 3.35 -18.42 -2.60
C ARG A 170 2.30 -18.02 -3.64
N ASP A 171 1.52 -16.99 -3.33
CA ASP A 171 0.52 -16.42 -4.23
C ASP A 171 1.10 -15.86 -5.54
N LEU A 172 2.37 -15.50 -5.52
CA LEU A 172 3.11 -14.95 -6.66
C LEU A 172 4.00 -16.00 -7.34
N ASP A 173 4.01 -17.23 -6.83
CA ASP A 173 4.89 -18.33 -7.26
C ASP A 173 6.38 -17.95 -7.22
N ILE A 174 6.79 -17.27 -6.14
CA ILE A 174 8.17 -16.85 -5.92
C ILE A 174 8.80 -17.73 -4.82
N PRO A 175 9.95 -18.37 -5.09
CA PRO A 175 10.66 -19.12 -4.07
C PRO A 175 11.23 -18.18 -3.01
N VAL A 176 11.01 -18.51 -1.73
CA VAL A 176 11.53 -17.73 -0.60
C VAL A 176 12.79 -18.39 -0.04
N ASN A 177 13.89 -17.65 -0.02
CA ASN A 177 15.13 -18.08 0.64
C ASN A 177 15.07 -17.78 2.15
N TRP A 178 14.43 -18.68 2.91
CA TRP A 178 14.30 -18.55 4.37
C TRP A 178 15.64 -18.50 5.10
N VAL A 179 16.68 -19.17 4.60
CA VAL A 179 18.02 -19.16 5.21
C VAL A 179 18.63 -17.76 5.16
N HIS A 180 18.41 -17.04 4.06
CA HIS A 180 18.82 -15.65 3.94
C HIS A 180 17.99 -14.75 4.86
N LEU A 181 16.66 -14.86 4.81
CA LEU A 181 15.75 -14.02 5.60
C LEU A 181 15.88 -14.23 7.12
N ALA A 182 16.23 -15.43 7.59
CA ALA A 182 16.40 -15.72 9.02
C ALA A 182 17.50 -14.88 9.70
N ARG A 183 18.42 -14.29 8.91
CA ARG A 183 19.50 -13.42 9.41
C ARG A 183 19.08 -11.97 9.58
N GLU A 184 17.92 -11.59 9.04
CA GLU A 184 17.41 -10.23 9.13
C GLU A 184 16.95 -9.92 10.56
N ALA A 185 17.16 -8.67 11.00
CA ALA A 185 16.82 -8.26 12.37
C ALA A 185 15.34 -8.50 12.72
N TRP A 186 14.44 -8.40 11.73
CA TRP A 186 13.01 -8.67 11.92
C TRP A 186 12.72 -10.15 12.18
N ALA A 187 13.43 -11.06 11.50
CA ALA A 187 13.26 -12.49 11.66
C ALA A 187 13.84 -12.97 13.00
N VAL A 188 14.98 -12.41 13.41
CA VAL A 188 15.56 -12.66 14.74
C VAL A 188 14.61 -12.24 15.86
N GLN A 189 13.97 -11.08 15.72
CA GLN A 189 12.96 -10.61 16.68
C GLN A 189 11.73 -11.53 16.72
N GLU A 190 11.26 -11.99 15.56
CA GLU A 190 10.13 -12.92 15.46
C GLU A 190 10.44 -14.27 16.12
N MET A 191 11.63 -14.84 15.86
CA MET A 191 12.10 -16.06 16.51
C MET A 191 12.23 -15.91 18.03
N ALA A 192 12.73 -14.77 18.51
CA ALA A 192 12.83 -14.49 19.94
C ALA A 192 11.46 -14.31 20.61
N GLY A 193 10.44 -13.89 19.86
CA GLY A 193 9.06 -13.79 20.32
C GLY A 193 8.39 -15.16 20.57
N GLY A 194 8.94 -16.24 20.02
CA GLY A 194 8.45 -17.60 20.26
C GLY A 194 7.09 -17.90 19.61
N ASP A 195 6.70 -17.17 18.57
CA ASP A 195 5.43 -17.42 17.88
C ASP A 195 5.52 -18.73 17.08
N GLU A 196 4.81 -19.76 17.54
CA GLU A 196 4.80 -21.11 16.94
C GLU A 196 4.26 -21.13 15.50
N THR A 197 3.53 -20.09 15.09
CA THR A 197 3.04 -19.94 13.70
C THR A 197 4.10 -19.35 12.77
N SER A 198 5.22 -18.85 13.32
CA SER A 198 6.31 -18.33 12.52
C SER A 198 6.93 -19.42 11.64
N PRO A 199 7.19 -19.14 10.35
CA PRO A 199 7.89 -20.09 9.48
C PRO A 199 9.33 -20.38 9.93
N PHE A 200 9.86 -19.66 10.91
CA PHE A 200 11.19 -19.94 11.47
C PHE A 200 11.16 -20.95 12.63
N LEU A 201 10.00 -21.15 13.26
CA LEU A 201 9.84 -21.98 14.47
C LEU A 201 8.97 -23.22 14.25
N ALA A 202 8.25 -23.31 13.12
CA ALA A 202 7.33 -24.42 12.88
C ALA A 202 8.06 -25.79 12.91
N PRO A 203 7.61 -26.75 13.74
CA PRO A 203 8.38 -27.96 14.11
C PRO A 203 8.64 -28.95 12.96
N ASP A 204 7.92 -28.85 11.85
CA ASP A 204 8.04 -29.79 10.73
C ASP A 204 9.24 -29.52 9.81
N GLY A 205 9.99 -28.43 10.00
CA GLY A 205 11.12 -28.10 9.14
C GLY A 205 10.75 -28.10 7.64
N ALA A 206 9.48 -27.85 7.31
CA ALA A 206 8.95 -28.01 5.96
C ALA A 206 9.68 -27.11 4.94
N TYR A 207 10.29 -26.02 5.40
CA TYR A 207 11.15 -25.13 4.64
C TYR A 207 12.50 -25.76 4.22
N LEU A 208 12.96 -26.83 4.88
CA LEU A 208 14.05 -27.70 4.38
C LEU A 208 13.56 -28.76 3.38
N ARG A 209 12.26 -29.06 3.32
CA ARG A 209 11.69 -30.04 2.37
C ARG A 209 11.55 -29.50 0.95
N TRP A 210 11.42 -28.18 0.78
CA TRP A 210 11.45 -27.52 -0.53
C TRP A 210 12.86 -27.46 -1.14
N PHE A 211 13.90 -27.81 -0.38
CA PHE A 211 15.27 -28.02 -0.84
C PHE A 211 15.51 -29.45 -1.37
N ARG A 212 14.50 -30.13 -1.94
CA ARG A 212 14.81 -31.29 -2.79
C ARG A 212 15.13 -30.76 -4.19
N PRO A 213 16.42 -30.66 -4.60
CA PRO A 213 16.71 -30.44 -6.01
C PRO A 213 15.98 -31.52 -6.83
N PRO A 214 15.43 -31.19 -8.02
CA PRO A 214 14.89 -32.21 -8.90
C PRO A 214 15.96 -33.31 -9.05
N PRO A 215 15.57 -34.61 -9.02
CA PRO A 215 16.56 -35.67 -9.20
C PRO A 215 17.33 -35.36 -10.47
N LEU A 216 18.66 -35.23 -10.35
CA LEU A 216 19.52 -35.01 -11.50
C LEU A 216 19.23 -36.15 -12.48
N ALA A 217 18.59 -35.80 -13.60
CA ALA A 217 18.32 -36.74 -14.66
C ALA A 217 19.67 -37.19 -15.23
N GLY A 218 20.14 -38.37 -14.80
CA GLY A 218 21.34 -39.01 -15.36
C GLY A 218 22.54 -39.16 -14.42
N ALA A 219 22.36 -39.74 -13.24
CA ALA A 219 23.46 -40.47 -12.61
C ALA A 219 23.32 -41.97 -12.99
N PRO A 220 24.37 -42.59 -13.58
CA PRO A 220 24.36 -43.98 -14.04
C PRO A 220 24.27 -45.00 -12.91
#